data_AF-A0A376FME7-F1
#
_entry.id   AF-A0A376FME7-F1
#
_cell.length_a   1.000
_cell.length_b   1.000
_cell.length_c   1.000
_cell.angle_alpha   90.00
_cell.angle_beta   90.00
_cell.angle_gamma   90.00
#
_symmetry.space_group_name_H-M   'P 1'
#
loop_
_entity.id
_entity.type
_entity.pdbx_description
1 polymer ?
#
loop_
_entity_poly.entity_id
_entity_poly.type
_entity_poly.pdbx_seq_one_letter_code
_entity_poly.pdbx_strand_id
1 'polypeptide(L)' 'MFQLSVQDIHPGAQAGDKEEAIRQVAAALVQAGNVADGYVNGMLAREQADLNLPRQWHCPFRTAQPTPAIRC' A
#
# COMPACT_ATOMS: atom_id res chain seq x y z
N MET A 1 -6.34 17.16 5.56
CA MET A 1 -7.68 16.69 5.96
C MET A 1 -7.88 15.33 5.32
N PHE A 2 -8.22 14.29 6.08
CA PHE A 2 -8.47 12.95 5.53
C PHE A 2 -9.93 12.89 5.08
N GLN A 3 -10.16 12.52 3.82
CA GLN A 3 -11.49 12.50 3.23
C GLN A 3 -11.94 11.03 3.21
N LEU A 4 -12.88 10.69 4.09
CA LEU A 4 -13.47 9.36 4.14
C LEU A 4 -14.82 9.41 3.41
N SER A 5 -14.88 8.83 2.21
CA SER A 5 -16.13 8.67 1.48
C SER A 5 -16.84 7.42 1.97
N VAL A 6 -18.17 7.44 2.04
CA VAL A 6 -18.97 6.24 2.35
C VAL A 6 -18.71 5.13 1.31
N GLN A 7 -18.32 5.51 0.10
CA GLN A 7 -17.96 4.58 -0.98
C GLN A 7 -16.75 3.69 -0.64
N ASP A 8 -15.85 4.16 0.25
CA ASP A 8 -14.67 3.40 0.69
C ASP A 8 -14.97 2.50 1.91
N ILE A 9 -16.20 2.51 2.41
CA ILE A 9 -16.64 1.71 3.56
C ILE A 9 -17.42 0.51 3.03
N HIS A 10 -16.80 -0.67 3.08
CA HIS A 10 -17.40 -1.92 2.60
C HIS A 10 -17.75 -2.85 3.79
N PRO A 11 -18.86 -2.62 4.51
CA PRO A 11 -19.26 -3.45 5.64
C PRO A 11 -19.69 -4.85 5.16
N GLY A 12 -19.30 -5.88 5.91
CA GLY A 12 -19.66 -7.28 5.59
C GLY A 12 -18.88 -7.90 4.43
N ALA A 13 -17.85 -7.22 3.90
CA ALA A 13 -16.93 -7.82 2.95
C ALA A 13 -16.20 -9.00 3.60
N GLN A 14 -16.16 -10.14 2.90
CA GLN A 14 -15.46 -11.35 3.34
C GLN A 14 -14.29 -11.62 2.40
N ALA A 15 -13.18 -12.04 2.98
CA ALA A 15 -11.99 -12.50 2.27
C ALA A 15 -11.50 -13.77 2.96
N GLY A 16 -11.10 -14.77 2.17
CA GLY A 16 -10.56 -16.02 2.70
C GLY A 16 -9.19 -15.85 3.34
N ASP A 17 -8.44 -14.85 2.87
CA ASP A 17 -7.08 -14.56 3.31
C ASP A 17 -6.76 -13.06 3.22
N LYS A 18 -5.64 -12.67 3.85
CA LYS A 18 -5.22 -11.26 3.91
C LYS A 18 -4.91 -10.68 2.54
N GLU A 19 -4.38 -11.48 1.62
CA GLU A 19 -4.04 -11.02 0.27
C GLU A 19 -5.30 -10.71 -0.53
N GLU A 20 -6.33 -11.56 -0.42
CA GLU A 20 -7.63 -11.34 -1.04
C GLU A 20 -8.31 -10.08 -0.49
N ALA A 21 -8.23 -9.82 0.82
CA ALA A 21 -8.71 -8.58 1.42
C ALA A 21 -7.98 -7.35 0.85
N ILE A 22 -6.65 -7.40 0.72
CA ILE A 22 -5.85 -6.31 0.15
C ILE A 22 -6.22 -6.06 -1.31
N ARG A 23 -6.45 -7.11 -2.10
CA ARG A 23 -6.89 -6.99 -3.50
C ARG A 23 -8.26 -6.33 -3.61
N GLN A 24 -9.22 -6.71 -2.75
CA GLN A 24 -10.55 -6.10 -2.71
C GLN A 24 -10.49 -4.60 -2.40
N VAL A 25 -9.72 -4.21 -1.38
CA VAL A 25 -9.52 -2.80 -1.02
C VAL A 25 -8.80 -2.04 -2.14
N ALA A 26 -7.78 -2.64 -2.74
CA ALA A 26 -7.05 -2.01 -3.82
C ALA A 26 -7.92 -1.77 -5.06
N ALA A 27 -8.81 -2.70 -5.40
CA ALA A 27 -9.75 -2.53 -6.50
C ALA A 27 -10.72 -1.35 -6.24
N ALA A 28 -11.24 -1.23 -5.02
CA ALA A 28 -12.09 -0.09 -4.64
C ALA A 28 -11.34 1.25 -4.76
N LEU A 29 -10.08 1.29 -4.33
CA LEU A 29 -9.25 2.50 -4.43
C LEU A 29 -8.93 2.90 -5.88
N VAL A 30 -8.71 1.92 -6.78
CA VAL A 30 -8.50 2.18 -8.21
C VAL A 30 -9.80 2.70 -8.85
N GLN A 31 -10.94 2.09 -8.51
CA GLN A 31 -12.26 2.52 -8.99
C GLN A 31 -12.61 3.95 -8.53
N ALA A 32 -12.24 4.30 -7.30
CA ALA A 32 -12.38 5.66 -6.77
C ALA A 32 -11.41 6.67 -7.42
N GLY A 33 -10.45 6.23 -8.25
CA GLY A 33 -9.44 7.07 -8.88
C GLY A 33 -8.35 7.55 -7.91
N ASN A 34 -8.24 6.93 -6.74
CA ASN A 34 -7.29 7.34 -5.70
C ASN A 34 -5.89 6.78 -5.93
N VAL A 35 -5.76 5.63 -6.62
CA VAL A 35 -4.48 4.95 -6.87
C VAL A 35 -4.43 4.34 -8.27
N ALA A 36 -3.23 4.16 -8.80
CA ALA A 36 -3.01 3.48 -10.08
C ALA A 36 -3.05 1.94 -9.94
N ASP A 37 -3.36 1.21 -11.00
CA ASP A 37 -3.45 -0.26 -11.02
C ASP A 37 -2.24 -1.00 -10.41
N GLY A 38 -1.03 -0.42 -10.53
CA GLY A 38 0.20 -1.00 -9.97
C GLY A 38 0.31 -0.92 -8.44
N TYR A 39 -0.56 -0.15 -7.77
CA TYR A 39 -0.46 0.11 -6.33
C TYR A 39 -0.77 -1.12 -5.47
N VAL A 40 -1.57 -2.07 -5.98
CA VAL A 40 -1.89 -3.34 -5.32
C VAL A 40 -0.62 -4.12 -4.97
N ASN A 41 0.36 -4.16 -5.89
CA ASN A 41 1.63 -4.87 -5.69
C ASN A 41 2.44 -4.26 -4.54
N GLY A 42 2.40 -2.93 -4.39
CA GLY A 42 3.06 -2.23 -3.30
C GLY A 42 2.40 -2.51 -1.94
N MET A 43 1.06 -2.68 -1.91
CA MET A 43 0.36 -3.05 -0.69
C MET A 43 0.66 -4.48 -0.25
N LEU A 44 0.66 -5.43 -1.19
CA LEU A 44 1.03 -6.81 -0.92
C LEU A 44 2.49 -6.93 -0.43
N ALA A 45 3.42 -6.26 -1.10
CA ALA A 45 4.84 -6.27 -0.71
C ALA A 45 5.10 -5.71 0.70
N ARG A 46 4.26 -4.76 1.16
CA ARG A 46 4.34 -4.20 2.51
C ARG A 46 3.71 -5.10 3.56
N GLU A 47 2.60 -5.76 3.26
CA GLU A 47 1.99 -6.72 4.18
C GLU A 47 2.86 -7.98 4.34
N GLN A 48 3.55 -8.38 3.27
CA GLN A 48 4.45 -9.52 3.25
C GLN A 48 5.80 -9.22 3.92
N ALA A 49 6.09 -7.95 4.22
CA ALA A 49 7.26 -7.56 5.00
C ALA A 49 7.07 -7.95 6.47
N ASP A 50 7.46 -9.19 6.78
CA ASP A 50 7.51 -9.72 8.15
C ASP A 50 8.38 -8.81 9.04
N LEU A 51 7.75 -8.27 10.08
CA LEU A 51 8.29 -7.25 10.98
C LEU A 51 9.21 -7.89 12.04
N ASN A 52 10.35 -8.45 11.61
CA ASN A 52 11.48 -8.73 12.49
C ASN A 52 12.74 -7.99 12.01
N LEU A 53 12.67 -6.65 12.04
CA LEU A 53 13.76 -5.76 11.58
C LEU A 53 14.25 -4.85 12.72
N PRO A 54 15.57 -4.81 13.01
CA PRO A 54 16.16 -3.78 13.86
C PRO A 54 16.02 -2.39 13.23
N ARG A 55 16.27 -1.32 14.02
CA ARG A 55 15.92 0.12 13.85
C ARG A 55 16.33 0.84 12.53
N GLN A 56 16.71 0.13 11.48
CA GLN A 56 17.04 0.63 10.15
C GLN A 56 15.81 0.81 9.22
N TRP A 57 14.64 1.07 9.81
CA TRP A 57 13.35 1.40 9.18
C TRP A 57 13.36 2.67 8.31
N HIS A 58 14.38 2.89 7.48
CA HIS A 58 14.48 4.07 6.62
C HIS A 58 14.48 3.72 5.13
N CYS A 59 13.29 3.89 4.56
CA CYS A 59 13.00 4.37 3.20
C CYS A 59 13.07 3.38 2.01
N PRO A 60 11.95 2.73 1.61
CA PRO A 60 11.90 1.89 0.42
C PRO A 60 11.48 2.64 -0.86
N PHE A 61 11.51 3.98 -0.91
CA PHE A 61 11.08 4.77 -2.09
C PHE A 61 12.22 5.62 -2.70
N ARG A 62 13.40 5.01 -2.91
CA ARG A 62 14.53 5.64 -3.62
C ARG A 62 15.03 4.73 -4.74
N THR A 63 14.22 4.51 -5.77
CA THR A 63 14.69 3.90 -7.03
C THR A 63 14.33 4.72 -8.27
N ALA A 64 14.06 6.03 -8.13
CA ALA A 64 13.74 6.88 -9.28
C ALA A 64 14.37 8.30 -9.26
N GLN A 65 15.58 8.49 -8.73
CA GLN A 65 16.38 9.71 -9.03
C GLN A 65 17.89 9.41 -9.09
N PRO A 66 18.57 9.75 -10.20
CA PRO A 66 20.02 9.78 -10.25
C PRO A 66 20.50 11.18 -9.87
N THR A 67 20.83 11.40 -8.60
CA THR A 67 21.71 12.52 -8.22
C THR A 67 22.53 12.15 -6.99
N PRO A 68 23.82 12.51 -6.97
CA PRO A 68 24.78 11.97 -6.03
C PRO A 68 24.68 12.69 -4.69
N ALA A 69 25.00 11.94 -3.64
CA ALA A 69 25.40 12.45 -2.34
C ALA A 69 24.40 13.39 -1.64
N ILE A 70 23.50 12.80 -0.86
CA ILE A 70 23.42 13.12 0.57
C ILE A 70 23.18 11.79 1.29
N ARG A 71 24.17 11.43 2.11
CA ARG A 71 24.17 10.31 3.05
C ARG A 71 23.24 10.68 4.21
N CYS A 72 22.42 9.71 4.61
CA CYS A 72 21.61 9.56 5.83
C CYS A 72 20.93 10.82 6.38
#